data_AF-A0A7C2GX97-F1
#
_entry.id   AF-A0A7C2GX97-F1
#
_cell.length_a   1.000
_cell.length_b   1.000
_cell.length_c   1.000
_cell.angle_alpha   90.00
_cell.angle_beta   90.00
_cell.angle_gamma   90.00
#
_symmetry.space_group_name_H-M   'P 1'
#
loop_
_entity.id
_entity.type
_entity.pdbx_description
1 polymer ?
#
loop_
_entity_poly.entity_id
_entity_poly.type
_entity_poly.pdbx_seq_one_letter_code
_entity_poly.pdbx_strand_id
1 'polypeptide(L)' 'MNRETSIRLLNQAVADELQAVHQYMYFHFHLADQGFGPLSMLFKRIAIMEMGHVERLAERVLFLK' A
#
# COMPACT_ATOMS: atom_id res chain seq x y z
N MET A 1 -21.72 12.44 5.27
CA MET A 1 -20.64 11.86 6.10
C MET A 1 -19.87 13.00 6.74
N ASN A 2 -19.58 12.98 8.05
CA ASN A 2 -18.87 14.09 8.70
C ASN A 2 -17.34 14.00 8.47
N ARG A 3 -16.65 15.13 8.65
CA ARG A 3 -15.21 15.28 8.41
C ARG A 3 -14.36 14.27 9.20
N GLU A 4 -14.67 14.09 10.48
CA GLU A 4 -13.97 13.16 11.37
C GLU A 4 -14.09 11.71 10.90
N THR A 5 -15.29 11.29 10.47
CA THR A 5 -15.51 9.94 9.92
C THR A 5 -14.70 9.74 8.66
N SER A 6 -14.66 10.73 7.75
CA SER A 6 -13.84 10.65 6.54
C SER A 6 -12.35 10.50 6.88
N ILE A 7 -11.82 11.29 7.81
CA ILE A 7 -10.41 11.21 8.24
C ILE A 7 -10.13 9.83 8.85
N ARG A 8 -11.02 9.31 9.69
CA ARG A 8 -10.85 7.98 10.30
C ARG A 8 -10.80 6.88 9.24
N LEU A 9 -11.72 6.90 8.27
CA LEU A 9 -11.75 5.91 7.19
C LEU A 9 -10.52 5.99 6.28
N LEU A 10 -10.06 7.21 5.96
CA LEU A 10 -8.86 7.40 5.15
C LEU A 10 -7.60 6.93 5.88
N ASN A 11 -7.47 7.19 7.18
CA ASN A 11 -6.35 6.67 7.97
C ASN A 11 -6.37 5.14 8.06
N GLN A 12 -7.56 4.53 8.15
CA GLN A 12 -7.67 3.06 8.07
C GLN A 12 -7.19 2.56 6.71
N ALA A 13 -7.63 3.17 5.61
CA ALA A 13 -7.19 2.81 4.28
C ALA A 13 -5.66 2.97 4.12
N VAL A 14 -5.05 4.05 4.65
CA VAL A 14 -3.58 4.22 4.66
C VAL A 14 -2.89 3.03 5.37
N ALA A 15 -3.42 2.59 6.51
CA ALA A 15 -2.86 1.46 7.24
C ALA A 15 -2.98 0.14 6.46
N ASP A 16 -4.13 -0.09 5.82
CA ASP A 16 -4.40 -1.27 5.00
C ASP A 16 -3.44 -1.32 3.79
N GLU A 17 -3.23 -0.19 3.11
CA GLU A 17 -2.30 -0.08 1.98
C GLU A 17 -0.84 -0.28 2.42
N LEU A 18 -0.42 0.29 3.55
CA LEU A 18 0.92 0.04 4.11
C LEU A 18 1.14 -1.44 4.44
N GLN A 19 0.10 -2.12 4.95
CA GLN A 19 0.14 -3.56 5.17
C GLN A 19 0.26 -4.32 3.85
N ALA A 20 -0.45 -3.92 2.79
CA ALA A 20 -0.34 -4.51 1.46
C ALA A 20 1.05 -4.33 0.85
N VAL A 21 1.64 -3.13 0.93
CA VAL A 21 3.03 -2.84 0.52
C VAL A 21 3.99 -3.82 1.18
N HIS A 22 3.90 -3.97 2.51
CA HIS A 22 4.77 -4.86 3.26
C HIS A 22 4.61 -6.33 2.82
N GLN A 23 3.39 -6.80 2.63
CA GLN A 23 3.13 -8.18 2.17
C GLN A 23 3.69 -8.44 0.78
N TYR A 24 3.45 -7.54 -0.17
CA TYR A 24 3.94 -7.72 -1.53
C TYR A 24 5.47 -7.63 -1.61
N MET A 25 6.11 -6.77 -0.82
CA MET A 25 7.57 -6.74 -0.70
C MET A 25 8.13 -8.01 -0.06
N TYR A 26 7.46 -8.54 0.97
CA TYR A 26 7.82 -9.82 1.58
C TYR A 26 7.84 -10.93 0.52
N PHE A 27 6.75 -11.09 -0.24
CA PHE A 27 6.70 -12.12 -1.29
C PHE A 27 7.65 -11.85 -2.45
N HIS A 28 7.91 -10.59 -2.82
CA HIS A 28 8.92 -10.26 -3.81
C HIS A 28 10.28 -10.90 -3.46
N PHE A 29 10.76 -10.71 -2.22
CA PHE A 29 12.05 -11.26 -1.80
C PHE A 29 12.05 -12.79 -1.73
N HIS A 30 11.03 -13.38 -1.12
CA HIS A 30 10.95 -14.84 -0.97
C HIS A 30 10.87 -15.56 -2.32
N LEU A 31 10.14 -14.99 -3.27
CA LEU A 31 10.01 -15.56 -4.61
C LEU A 31 11.26 -15.33 -5.46
N ALA A 32 11.97 -14.22 -5.24
CA ALA A 32 13.27 -14.01 -5.89
C ALA A 32 14.29 -15.08 -5.45
N ASP A 33 14.36 -15.36 -4.14
CA ASP A 33 15.25 -16.37 -3.56
C ASP A 33 14.92 -17.79 -4.06
N GLN A 34 13.64 -18.11 -4.21
CA GLN A 34 13.16 -19.39 -4.76
C GLN A 34 13.31 -19.52 -6.30
N GLY A 35 13.78 -18.47 -7.00
CA GLY A 35 13.98 -18.48 -8.46
C GLY A 35 12.73 -18.13 -9.29
N PHE A 36 11.62 -17.73 -8.68
CA PHE A 36 10.39 -17.32 -9.36
C PHE A 36 10.45 -15.86 -9.85
N GLY A 37 11.42 -15.55 -10.72
CA GLY A 37 11.72 -14.18 -11.18
C GLY A 37 10.53 -13.38 -11.72
N PRO A 38 9.75 -13.89 -12.70
CA PRO A 38 8.62 -13.13 -13.26
C PRO A 38 7.54 -12.79 -12.21
N LEU A 39 7.24 -13.73 -11.33
CA LEU A 39 6.23 -13.56 -10.26
C LEU A 39 6.74 -12.61 -9.18
N SER A 40 8.00 -12.75 -8.76
CA SER A 40 8.67 -11.82 -7.86
C SER A 40 8.61 -10.37 -8.36
N MET A 41 8.86 -10.14 -9.66
CA MET A 41 8.78 -8.82 -10.27
C MET A 41 7.35 -8.28 -10.37
N LEU A 42 6.35 -9.15 -10.52
CA LEU A 42 4.95 -8.75 -10.44
C LEU A 42 4.63 -8.21 -9.03
N PHE A 43 5.01 -8.93 -7.98
CA PHE A 43 4.80 -8.49 -6.60
C PHE A 43 5.48 -7.15 -6.27
N LYS A 44 6.72 -6.96 -6.72
CA LYS A 44 7.41 -5.66 -6.60
C LYS A 44 6.63 -4.53 -7.27
N ARG A 45 6.11 -4.74 -8.48
CA ARG A 45 5.31 -3.73 -9.18
C ARG A 45 4.04 -3.39 -8.41
N ILE A 46 3.36 -4.38 -7.86
CA ILE A 46 2.15 -4.16 -7.06
C ILE A 46 2.49 -3.37 -5.79
N ALA A 47 3.54 -3.74 -5.06
CA ALA A 47 3.98 -2.97 -3.88
C ALA A 47 4.24 -1.48 -4.18
N ILE A 48 4.83 -1.16 -5.34
CA ILE A 48 5.05 0.22 -5.78
C ILE A 48 3.72 0.92 -6.07
N MET A 49 2.75 0.24 -6.67
CA MET A 49 1.42 0.79 -6.92
C MET A 49 0.68 1.10 -5.61
N GLU A 50 0.70 0.19 -4.63
CA GLU A 50 0.06 0.42 -3.33
C GLU A 50 0.71 1.57 -2.56
N MET A 51 2.03 1.79 -2.71
CA MET A 51 2.68 2.98 -2.15
C MET A 51 2.12 4.29 -2.76
N GLY A 52 1.76 4.28 -4.03
CA GLY A 52 1.05 5.39 -4.67
C GLY A 52 -0.38 5.59 -4.13
N HIS A 53 -1.05 4.53 -3.66
CA HIS A 53 -2.32 4.65 -2.95
C HIS A 53 -2.15 5.27 -1.57
N VAL A 54 -1.12 4.84 -0.81
CA VAL A 54 -0.75 5.44 0.48
C VAL A 54 -0.56 6.94 0.34
N GLU A 55 0.23 7.39 -0.65
CA GLU A 55 0.49 8.81 -0.92
C GLU A 55 -0.82 9.60 -1.13
N ARG A 56 -1.66 9.15 -2.07
CA ARG A 56 -2.93 9.83 -2.39
C ARG A 56 -3.88 9.89 -1.21
N LEU A 57 -3.99 8.81 -0.43
CA LEU A 57 -4.84 8.77 0.76
C LEU A 57 -4.30 9.70 1.85
N ALA A 58 -2.98 9.71 2.09
CA ALA A 58 -2.33 10.58 3.05
C ALA A 58 -2.48 12.06 2.68
N GLU A 59 -2.28 12.41 1.40
CA GLU A 59 -2.57 13.75 0.87
C GLU A 59 -4.02 14.14 1.14
N ARG A 60 -4.97 13.23 0.89
CA ARG A 60 -6.39 13.50 1.15
C ARG A 60 -6.68 13.73 2.63
N VAL A 61 -6.04 13.00 3.54
CA VAL A 61 -6.12 13.24 4.98
C VAL A 61 -5.60 14.64 5.32
N LEU A 62 -4.46 15.04 4.75
CA LEU A 62 -3.86 16.36 4.99
C LEU A 62 -4.78 17.51 4.56
N PHE A 63 -5.39 17.44 3.37
CA PHE A 63 -6.35 18.46 2.91
C PHE A 63 -7.69 18.44 3.64
N LEU A 64 -7.96 17.39 4.41
CA LEU A 64 -9.12 17.30 5.28
C LEU A 64 -8.79 17.60 6.74
N LYS A 65 -7.54 17.85 7.14
CA LYS A 65 -7.15 18.24 8.51
C LYS A 65 -7.05 19.76 8.66
#